data_AF-A0A429K450-F1
#
_entry.id   AF-A0A429K450-F1
#
_cell.length_a   1.000
_cell.length_b   1.000
_cell.length_c   1.000
_cell.angle_alpha   90.00
_cell.angle_beta   90.00
_cell.angle_gamma   90.00
#
_symmetry.space_group_name_H-M   'P 1'
#
loop_
_entity.id
_entity.type
_entity.pdbx_description
1 polymer ?
#
loop_
_entity_poly.entity_id
_entity_poly.type
_entity_poly.pdbx_seq_one_letter_code
_entity_poly.pdbx_strand_id
1 'polypeptide(L)'
;MEELIPDQLLEQIDQYEKNVLDYFYNTSNKINQLKFEEINSPTEFDNGNQYDKILKVIASCPPLDYTYLREVLLKNPFQIASVESTYIFCLCKDARSKIYSSSLIEANSIIQRIQKVHETTHNIIKSGIEYTAISPYMAFYIDEKQTEQSTYQDKLYYLPHFKIHFLKYLLDSSPDVFDTKSTLITIRQEIQSILTDHYKQTLYNKLNESVLENGTKWKSINFAAIRLENKMNEEISNLVKSNKELFQKGRQELIEYYIKMIERLNTEITDNVWVQKNEEALTNAQIKIDNLTQILLIEKELLNKINILTFLNQKKYSAKTFKIWITKNISKPEWKRLFLK
;
A
#
# COMPACT_ATOMS: atom_id res chain seq x y z
N MET A 1 34.35 -3.41 -8.19
CA MET A 1 33.34 -2.43 -8.61
C MET A 1 32.92 -2.84 -10.00
N GLU A 2 31.65 -3.16 -10.21
CA GLU A 2 31.12 -3.38 -11.56
C GLU A 2 31.25 -2.08 -12.36
N GLU A 3 31.63 -2.21 -13.63
CA GLU A 3 31.77 -1.09 -14.55
C GLU A 3 30.38 -0.59 -14.95
N LEU A 4 30.11 0.71 -14.73
CA LEU A 4 28.82 1.31 -15.09
C LEU A 4 28.82 1.63 -16.59
N ILE A 5 28.01 0.90 -17.36
CA ILE A 5 27.88 1.08 -18.80
C ILE A 5 26.68 1.98 -19.12
N PRO A 6 26.86 3.12 -19.81
CA PRO A 6 25.77 4.06 -20.12
C PRO A 6 24.54 3.41 -20.76
N ASP A 7 24.75 2.52 -21.73
CA ASP A 7 23.66 1.86 -22.46
C ASP A 7 22.82 0.95 -21.55
N GLN A 8 23.45 0.25 -20.60
CA GLN A 8 22.75 -0.57 -19.61
C GLN A 8 21.93 0.27 -18.63
N LEU A 9 22.41 1.46 -18.27
CA LEU A 9 21.67 2.38 -17.43
C LEU A 9 20.49 3.01 -18.18
N LEU A 10 20.65 3.29 -19.47
CA LEU A 10 19.56 3.77 -20.33
C LEU A 10 18.46 2.71 -20.47
N GLU A 11 18.82 1.45 -20.73
CA GLU A 11 17.85 0.35 -20.83
C GLU A 11 17.01 0.19 -19.56
N GLN A 12 17.64 0.30 -18.38
CA GLN A 12 16.92 0.29 -17.10
C GLN A 12 15.95 1.45 -16.96
N ILE A 13 16.37 2.67 -17.32
CA ILE A 13 15.50 3.86 -17.27
C ILE A 13 14.33 3.70 -18.25
N ASP A 14 14.59 3.22 -19.45
CA ASP A 14 13.57 3.03 -20.49
C ASP A 14 12.50 2.04 -20.01
N GLN A 15 12.88 0.99 -19.28
CA GLN A 15 11.92 0.04 -18.70
C GLN A 15 11.04 0.68 -17.61
N TYR A 16 11.62 1.48 -16.71
CA TYR A 16 10.84 2.18 -15.67
C TYR A 16 9.92 3.24 -16.27
N GLU A 17 10.41 4.02 -17.22
CA GLU A 17 9.62 5.03 -17.92
C GLU A 17 8.48 4.37 -18.70
N LYS A 18 8.75 3.28 -19.44
CA LYS A 18 7.73 2.52 -20.15
C LYS A 18 6.59 2.07 -19.24
N ASN A 19 6.89 1.55 -18.05
CA ASN A 19 5.86 1.17 -17.08
C ASN A 19 4.97 2.37 -16.67
N VAL A 20 5.57 3.55 -16.48
CA VAL A 20 4.81 4.78 -16.17
C VAL A 20 3.96 5.22 -17.36
N LEU A 21 4.50 5.17 -18.58
CA LEU A 21 3.79 5.53 -19.81
C LEU A 21 2.62 4.58 -20.07
N ASP A 22 2.81 3.27 -19.87
CA ASP A 22 1.77 2.25 -19.95
C ASP A 22 0.64 2.53 -18.95
N TYR A 23 1.00 2.86 -17.70
CA TYR A 23 0.02 3.24 -16.68
C TYR A 23 -0.75 4.51 -17.06
N PHE A 24 -0.04 5.56 -17.50
CA PHE A 24 -0.66 6.81 -17.93
C PHE A 24 -1.60 6.60 -19.12
N TYR A 25 -1.18 5.83 -20.12
CA TYR A 25 -2.01 5.50 -21.27
C TYR A 25 -3.28 4.75 -20.85
N ASN A 26 -3.15 3.71 -20.01
CA ASN A 26 -4.27 2.89 -19.59
C ASN A 26 -5.27 3.65 -18.70
N THR A 27 -4.82 4.62 -17.91
CA THR A 27 -5.69 5.43 -17.03
C THR A 27 -6.37 6.56 -17.80
N SER A 28 -5.64 7.31 -18.61
CA SER A 28 -6.16 8.42 -19.42
C SER A 28 -7.19 7.97 -20.47
N ASN A 29 -7.10 6.72 -20.93
CA ASN A 29 -8.00 6.16 -21.94
C ASN A 29 -9.26 5.48 -21.38
N LYS A 30 -9.29 5.10 -20.09
CA LYS A 30 -10.46 4.44 -19.48
C LYS A 30 -11.70 5.34 -19.39
N ILE A 31 -11.53 6.66 -19.34
CA ILE A 31 -12.64 7.62 -19.19
C ILE A 31 -13.12 8.16 -20.54
N ASN A 32 -12.23 8.31 -21.53
CA ASN A 32 -12.53 8.98 -22.80
C ASN A 32 -12.96 8.05 -23.95
N GLN A 33 -13.08 6.74 -23.72
CA GLN A 33 -13.23 5.75 -24.81
C GLN A 33 -14.45 4.83 -24.71
N LEU A 34 -15.40 5.13 -23.82
CA LEU A 34 -16.69 4.44 -23.84
C LEU A 34 -17.55 5.07 -24.93
N LYS A 35 -17.48 4.54 -26.15
CA LYS A 35 -18.52 4.79 -27.14
C LYS A 35 -19.70 3.88 -26.83
N PHE A 36 -20.83 4.49 -26.56
CA PHE A 36 -22.09 3.79 -26.35
C PHE A 36 -22.83 3.77 -27.68
N GLU A 37 -22.96 2.60 -28.27
CA GLU A 37 -23.86 2.38 -29.40
C GLU A 37 -25.16 1.80 -28.87
N GLU A 38 -26.27 2.47 -29.14
CA GLU A 38 -27.60 1.97 -28.83
C GLU A 38 -27.99 0.94 -29.90
N ILE A 39 -28.11 -0.31 -29.49
CA ILE A 39 -28.60 -1.40 -30.33
C ILE A 39 -30.06 -1.64 -29.97
N ASN A 40 -30.94 -1.40 -30.95
CA ASN A 40 -32.34 -1.76 -30.87
C ASN A 40 -32.49 -3.24 -31.26
N SER A 41 -32.23 -4.14 -30.32
CA SER A 41 -32.46 -5.57 -30.50
C SER A 41 -33.15 -6.11 -29.25
N PRO A 42 -34.41 -6.57 -29.35
CA PRO A 42 -35.13 -7.10 -28.21
C PRO A 42 -34.41 -8.35 -27.70
N THR A 43 -33.81 -8.25 -26.51
CA THR A 43 -33.17 -9.40 -25.86
C THR A 43 -33.96 -9.73 -24.61
N GLU A 44 -34.44 -10.97 -24.57
CA GLU A 44 -35.11 -11.56 -23.42
C GLU A 44 -34.06 -12.24 -22.55
N PHE A 45 -34.03 -11.89 -21.26
CA PHE A 45 -33.14 -12.52 -20.29
C PHE A 45 -33.88 -13.66 -19.57
N ASP A 46 -33.14 -14.61 -18.99
CA ASP A 46 -33.68 -15.81 -18.33
C ASP A 46 -34.67 -15.54 -17.19
N ASN A 47 -34.76 -14.29 -16.72
CA ASN A 47 -35.74 -13.83 -15.72
C ASN A 47 -37.05 -13.29 -16.32
N GLY A 48 -37.25 -13.40 -17.64
CA GLY A 48 -38.45 -12.96 -18.35
C GLY A 48 -38.52 -11.45 -18.62
N ASN A 49 -37.47 -10.68 -18.31
CA ASN A 49 -37.41 -9.27 -18.66
C ASN A 49 -36.90 -9.09 -20.09
N GLN A 50 -37.61 -8.29 -20.87
CA GLN A 50 -37.26 -7.92 -22.23
C GLN A 50 -36.83 -6.45 -22.25
N TYR A 51 -35.65 -6.17 -22.79
CA TYR A 51 -35.19 -4.82 -23.03
C TYR A 51 -35.08 -4.57 -24.53
N ASP A 52 -35.79 -3.54 -25.01
CA ASP A 52 -35.80 -3.16 -26.43
C ASP A 52 -34.52 -2.39 -26.85
N LYS A 53 -33.70 -2.00 -25.87
CA LYS A 53 -32.53 -1.14 -26.03
C LYS A 53 -31.37 -1.69 -25.23
N ILE A 54 -30.25 -1.96 -25.90
CA ILE A 54 -29.01 -2.41 -25.29
C ILE A 54 -27.90 -1.45 -25.66
N LEU A 55 -27.17 -0.94 -24.67
CA LEU A 55 -25.99 -0.13 -24.90
C LEU A 55 -24.78 -1.05 -25.08
N LYS A 56 -24.26 -1.12 -26.30
CA LYS A 56 -22.98 -1.78 -26.58
C LYS A 56 -21.85 -0.80 -26.32
N VAL A 57 -20.90 -1.23 -25.50
CA VAL A 57 -19.67 -0.49 -25.22
C VAL A 57 -18.61 -0.91 -26.25
N ILE A 58 -18.10 0.05 -27.02
CA ILE A 58 -16.95 -0.15 -27.91
C ILE A 58 -15.76 0.62 -27.36
N ALA A 59 -14.69 -0.11 -26.99
CA ALA A 59 -13.42 0.49 -26.62
C ALA A 59 -12.61 0.76 -27.90
N SER A 60 -12.26 2.03 -28.16
CA SER A 60 -11.33 2.40 -29.24
C SER A 60 -10.02 2.94 -28.67
N CYS A 61 -9.01 2.07 -28.55
CA CYS A 61 -7.66 2.46 -28.14
C CYS A 61 -6.84 2.85 -29.38
N PRO A 62 -6.33 4.09 -29.51
CA PRO A 62 -5.35 4.42 -30.54
C PRO A 62 -4.04 3.62 -30.31
N PRO A 63 -3.19 3.44 -31.34
CA PRO A 63 -1.91 2.75 -31.14
C PRO A 63 -1.04 3.49 -30.11
N LEU A 64 -0.36 2.72 -29.27
CA LEU A 64 0.50 3.21 -28.20
C LEU A 64 1.78 3.83 -28.79
N ASP A 65 1.91 5.15 -28.70
CA ASP A 65 3.11 5.89 -29.10
C ASP A 65 3.84 6.42 -27.86
N TYR A 66 4.87 5.69 -27.42
CA TYR A 66 5.66 6.06 -26.25
C TYR A 66 6.43 7.38 -26.43
N THR A 67 6.83 7.73 -27.65
CA THR A 67 7.55 8.99 -27.92
C THR A 67 6.62 10.16 -27.68
N TYR A 68 5.42 10.10 -28.27
CA TYR A 68 4.40 11.12 -28.07
C TYR A 68 3.99 11.24 -26.59
N LEU A 69 3.70 10.12 -25.91
CA LEU A 69 3.31 10.13 -24.49
C LEU A 69 4.39 10.74 -23.60
N ARG A 70 5.66 10.44 -23.88
CA ARG A 70 6.79 11.04 -23.18
C ARG A 70 6.86 12.56 -23.41
N GLU A 71 6.68 13.04 -24.63
CA GLU A 71 6.65 14.49 -24.92
C GLU A 71 5.51 15.21 -24.19
N VAL A 72 4.33 14.57 -24.11
CA VAL A 72 3.19 15.08 -23.35
C VAL A 72 3.55 15.21 -21.87
N LEU A 73 4.13 14.16 -21.29
CA LEU A 73 4.48 14.14 -19.86
C LEU A 73 5.70 14.99 -19.52
N LEU A 74 6.62 15.25 -20.45
CA LEU A 74 7.69 16.23 -20.28
C LEU A 74 7.14 17.66 -20.15
N LYS A 75 6.02 17.98 -20.81
CA LYS A 75 5.32 19.26 -20.65
C LYS A 75 4.57 19.34 -19.33
N ASN A 76 3.87 18.26 -18.96
CA ASN A 76 3.11 18.22 -17.71
C ASN A 76 3.10 16.81 -17.07
N PRO A 77 4.09 16.50 -16.21
CA PRO A 77 4.16 15.19 -15.56
C PRO A 77 3.06 15.00 -14.50
N PHE A 78 2.42 16.08 -14.06
CA PHE A 78 1.33 16.05 -13.08
C PHE A 78 -0.01 15.61 -13.67
N GLN A 79 -0.08 15.32 -14.97
CA GLN A 79 -1.24 14.64 -15.56
C GLN A 79 -1.34 13.16 -15.19
N ILE A 80 -0.24 12.55 -14.74
CA ILE A 80 -0.25 11.17 -14.26
C ILE A 80 -1.06 11.11 -12.97
N ALA A 81 -2.03 10.20 -12.87
CA ALA A 81 -2.89 10.09 -11.70
C ALA A 81 -2.12 9.75 -10.42
N SER A 82 -1.25 8.73 -10.46
CA SER A 82 -0.39 8.33 -9.34
C SER A 82 0.76 9.31 -9.13
N VAL A 83 0.93 9.77 -7.88
CA VAL A 83 2.01 10.67 -7.50
C VAL A 83 3.37 9.96 -7.49
N GLU A 84 3.40 8.68 -7.11
CA GLU A 84 4.58 7.82 -7.20
C GLU A 84 5.05 7.69 -8.65
N SER A 85 4.11 7.52 -9.59
CA SER A 85 4.41 7.42 -11.02
C SER A 85 4.90 8.76 -11.59
N THR A 86 4.29 9.89 -11.18
CA THR A 86 4.82 11.23 -11.48
C THR A 86 6.26 11.39 -10.97
N TYR A 87 6.54 10.95 -9.75
CA TYR A 87 7.87 11.02 -9.16
C TYR A 87 8.89 10.15 -9.91
N ILE A 88 8.54 8.90 -10.23
CA ILE A 88 9.38 8.00 -11.03
C ILE A 88 9.70 8.63 -12.39
N PHE A 89 8.71 9.22 -13.07
CA PHE A 89 8.92 9.89 -14.34
C PHE A 89 9.93 11.04 -14.23
N CYS A 90 9.81 11.87 -13.18
CA CYS A 90 10.77 12.95 -12.90
C CYS A 90 12.18 12.41 -12.62
N LEU A 91 12.30 11.31 -11.88
CA LEU A 91 13.60 10.65 -11.64
C LEU A 91 14.18 10.04 -12.92
N CYS A 92 13.36 9.49 -13.82
CA CYS A 92 13.82 8.99 -15.12
C CYS A 92 14.40 10.12 -15.98
N LYS A 93 13.74 11.29 -15.98
CA LYS A 93 14.24 12.52 -16.61
C LYS A 93 15.60 12.93 -16.04
N ASP A 94 15.75 12.94 -14.71
CA ASP A 94 17.01 13.31 -14.05
C ASP A 94 18.14 12.33 -14.35
N ALA A 95 17.88 11.03 -14.21
CA ALA A 95 18.86 9.98 -14.47
C ALA A 95 19.38 10.05 -15.90
N ARG A 96 18.47 10.24 -16.87
CA ARG A 96 18.83 10.39 -18.28
C ARG A 96 19.69 11.64 -18.53
N SER A 97 19.37 12.76 -17.89
CA SER A 97 20.22 13.97 -17.93
C SER A 97 21.63 13.70 -17.41
N LYS A 98 21.75 12.95 -16.30
CA LYS A 98 23.05 12.56 -15.71
C LYS A 98 23.83 11.59 -16.59
N ILE A 99 23.17 10.68 -17.29
CA ILE A 99 23.83 9.80 -18.27
C ILE A 99 24.40 10.64 -19.41
N TYR A 100 23.61 11.56 -19.97
CA TYR A 100 24.08 12.44 -21.05
C TYR A 100 25.25 13.34 -20.62
N SER A 101 25.32 13.74 -19.35
CA SER A 101 26.45 14.49 -18.80
C SER A 101 27.62 13.60 -18.32
N SER A 102 27.62 12.30 -18.64
CA SER A 102 28.62 11.32 -18.20
C SER A 102 28.76 11.17 -16.67
N SER A 103 27.76 11.59 -15.90
CA SER A 103 27.69 11.49 -14.44
C SER A 103 27.09 10.14 -14.01
N LEU A 104 27.72 9.03 -14.42
CA LEU A 104 27.16 7.68 -14.33
C LEU A 104 26.89 7.20 -12.89
N ILE A 105 27.72 7.60 -11.92
CA ILE A 105 27.53 7.25 -10.50
C ILE A 105 26.24 7.91 -9.97
N GLU A 106 26.02 9.18 -10.31
CA GLU A 106 24.80 9.90 -9.92
C GLU A 106 23.58 9.31 -10.61
N ALA A 107 23.68 9.00 -11.90
CA ALA A 107 22.61 8.33 -12.65
C ALA A 107 22.21 6.99 -12.01
N ASN A 108 23.19 6.16 -11.67
CA ASN A 108 22.96 4.88 -11.01
C ASN A 108 22.31 5.06 -9.62
N SER A 109 22.72 6.07 -8.85
CA SER A 109 22.07 6.40 -7.57
C SER A 109 20.59 6.80 -7.74
N ILE A 110 20.25 7.50 -8.82
CA ILE A 110 18.85 7.84 -9.15
C ILE A 110 18.08 6.58 -9.55
N ILE A 111 18.67 5.67 -10.35
CA ILE A 111 18.04 4.40 -10.74
C ILE A 111 17.75 3.52 -9.51
N GLN A 112 18.72 3.40 -8.59
CA GLN A 112 18.50 2.71 -7.31
C GLN A 112 17.38 3.35 -6.48
N ARG A 113 17.24 4.67 -6.56
CA ARG A 113 16.11 5.37 -5.93
C ARG A 113 14.78 5.00 -6.60
N ILE A 114 14.72 4.93 -7.93
CA ILE A 114 13.54 4.47 -8.68
C ILE A 114 13.16 3.05 -8.25
N GLN A 115 14.12 2.14 -8.17
CA GLN A 115 13.93 0.78 -7.64
C GLN A 115 13.30 0.78 -6.26
N LYS A 116 13.89 1.55 -5.32
CA LYS A 116 13.37 1.65 -3.96
C LYS A 116 11.95 2.23 -3.90
N VAL A 117 11.63 3.21 -4.76
CA VAL A 117 10.27 3.77 -4.88
C VAL A 117 9.31 2.67 -5.32
N HIS A 118 9.66 1.93 -6.37
CA HIS A 118 8.85 0.84 -6.89
C HIS A 118 8.59 -0.25 -5.82
N GLU A 119 9.66 -0.73 -5.16
CA GLU A 119 9.56 -1.73 -4.08
C GLU A 119 8.71 -1.25 -2.90
N THR A 120 8.93 0.00 -2.46
CA THR A 120 8.19 0.58 -1.33
C THR A 120 6.70 0.65 -1.68
N THR A 121 6.35 1.19 -2.85
CA THR A 121 4.97 1.27 -3.33
C THR A 121 4.34 -0.11 -3.49
N HIS A 122 5.07 -1.08 -4.04
CA HIS A 122 4.60 -2.46 -4.15
C HIS A 122 4.26 -3.05 -2.78
N ASN A 123 5.17 -2.94 -1.80
CA ASN A 123 4.97 -3.48 -0.45
C ASN A 123 3.81 -2.83 0.29
N ILE A 124 3.59 -1.53 0.08
CA ILE A 124 2.43 -0.79 0.57
C ILE A 124 1.14 -1.39 0.04
N ILE A 125 1.03 -1.54 -1.29
CA ILE A 125 -0.18 -2.04 -1.95
C ILE A 125 -0.43 -3.49 -1.56
N LYS A 126 0.60 -4.34 -1.61
CA LYS A 126 0.53 -5.75 -1.21
C LYS A 126 -0.02 -5.92 0.21
N SER A 127 0.57 -5.21 1.17
CA SER A 127 0.13 -5.26 2.58
C SER A 127 -1.30 -4.77 2.76
N GLY A 128 -1.74 -3.84 1.91
CA GLY A 128 -3.10 -3.34 1.87
C GLY A 128 -4.12 -4.34 1.32
N ILE A 129 -3.91 -4.83 0.10
CA ILE A 129 -4.81 -5.74 -0.61
C ILE A 129 -5.02 -7.04 0.18
N GLU A 130 -3.95 -7.62 0.72
CA GLU A 130 -4.02 -8.83 1.54
C GLU A 130 -4.83 -8.63 2.84
N TYR A 131 -5.01 -7.39 3.28
CA TYR A 131 -5.75 -7.05 4.49
C TYR A 131 -7.19 -6.58 4.20
N THR A 132 -7.45 -5.91 3.08
CA THR A 132 -8.76 -5.28 2.79
C THR A 132 -9.59 -5.97 1.72
N ALA A 133 -9.02 -6.93 0.96
CA ALA A 133 -9.71 -7.69 -0.08
C ALA A 133 -10.62 -6.85 -1.02
N ILE A 134 -10.23 -5.63 -1.44
CA ILE A 134 -10.88 -4.87 -2.52
C ILE A 134 -9.88 -3.90 -3.19
N SER A 135 -9.51 -4.15 -4.46
CA SER A 135 -9.74 -3.26 -5.62
C SER A 135 -8.88 -3.70 -6.84
N PRO A 136 -9.48 -4.03 -8.00
CA PRO A 136 -8.78 -4.42 -9.22
C PRO A 136 -8.14 -3.26 -10.02
N TYR A 137 -8.06 -2.05 -9.45
CA TYR A 137 -7.59 -0.83 -10.16
C TYR A 137 -6.27 -0.26 -9.63
N MET A 138 -5.56 -0.97 -8.73
CA MET A 138 -4.27 -0.51 -8.21
C MET A 138 -3.16 -0.59 -9.28
N ALA A 139 -2.36 0.48 -9.36
CA ALA A 139 -1.43 0.83 -10.45
C ALA A 139 -0.28 -0.14 -10.74
N PHE A 140 -0.13 -1.22 -9.96
CA PHE A 140 0.91 -2.21 -10.16
C PHE A 140 0.27 -3.59 -10.22
N TYR A 141 0.53 -4.32 -11.32
CA TYR A 141 0.16 -5.72 -11.45
C TYR A 141 0.92 -6.50 -10.38
N ILE A 142 0.23 -6.88 -9.30
CA ILE A 142 0.77 -7.83 -8.33
C ILE A 142 0.52 -9.21 -8.93
N ASP A 143 1.59 -9.89 -9.35
CA ASP A 143 1.48 -11.28 -9.79
C ASP A 143 1.11 -12.16 -8.57
N GLU A 144 -0.17 -12.53 -8.49
CA GLU A 144 -0.71 -13.37 -7.41
C GLU A 144 0.01 -14.73 -7.29
N LYS A 145 0.70 -15.19 -8.34
CA LYS A 145 1.45 -16.45 -8.32
C LYS A 145 2.82 -16.36 -7.65
N GLN A 146 3.34 -15.16 -7.39
CA GLN A 146 4.68 -14.95 -6.84
C GLN A 146 4.70 -14.29 -5.45
N THR A 147 3.55 -13.93 -4.88
CA THR A 147 3.51 -13.27 -3.58
C THR A 147 3.39 -14.26 -2.44
N GLU A 148 4.50 -14.51 -1.73
CA GLU A 148 4.42 -14.99 -0.34
C GLU A 148 3.51 -14.05 0.47
N GLN A 149 2.61 -14.58 1.30
CA GLN A 149 1.72 -13.77 2.13
C GLN A 149 2.54 -12.81 3.02
N SER A 150 2.12 -11.54 3.09
CA SER A 150 2.72 -10.56 3.98
C SER A 150 2.69 -11.04 5.44
N THR A 151 3.84 -10.93 6.10
CA THR A 151 3.97 -11.24 7.52
C THR A 151 3.21 -10.20 8.35
N TYR A 152 2.94 -10.51 9.62
CA TYR A 152 2.35 -9.50 10.52
C TYR A 152 3.26 -8.27 10.69
N GLN A 153 4.58 -8.44 10.51
CA GLN A 153 5.57 -7.37 10.55
C GLN A 153 5.44 -6.45 9.34
N ASP A 154 5.29 -7.01 8.14
CA ASP A 154 5.00 -6.25 6.92
C ASP A 154 3.70 -5.45 7.06
N LYS A 155 2.66 -6.08 7.63
CA LYS A 155 1.39 -5.42 7.91
C LYS A 155 1.55 -4.27 8.91
N LEU A 156 2.30 -4.48 10.00
CA LEU A 156 2.59 -3.43 10.97
C LEU A 156 3.39 -2.26 10.35
N TYR A 157 4.27 -2.59 9.40
CA TYR A 157 5.13 -1.63 8.72
C TYR A 157 4.39 -0.81 7.65
N TYR A 158 3.58 -1.45 6.80
CA TYR A 158 3.05 -0.87 5.58
C TYR A 158 1.53 -0.61 5.60
N LEU A 159 0.72 -1.38 6.35
CA LEU A 159 -0.74 -1.22 6.34
C LEU A 159 -1.22 0.18 6.81
N PRO A 160 -0.68 0.76 7.90
CA PRO A 160 -1.07 2.10 8.32
C PRO A 160 -0.96 3.12 7.19
N HIS A 161 0.09 2.95 6.39
CA HIS A 161 0.40 3.80 5.27
C HIS A 161 -0.52 3.54 4.08
N PHE A 162 -0.75 2.27 3.72
CA PHE A 162 -1.73 1.92 2.70
C PHE A 162 -3.09 2.57 2.99
N LYS A 163 -3.56 2.55 4.23
CA LYS A 163 -4.85 3.16 4.60
C LYS A 163 -4.84 4.68 4.43
N ILE A 164 -3.74 5.37 4.72
CA ILE A 164 -3.62 6.82 4.48
C ILE A 164 -3.82 7.12 2.98
N HIS A 165 -3.21 6.33 2.08
CA HIS A 165 -3.35 6.50 0.63
C HIS A 165 -4.69 6.03 0.08
N PHE A 166 -5.14 4.84 0.51
CA PHE A 166 -6.33 4.18 -0.01
C PHE A 166 -7.61 4.86 0.43
N LEU A 167 -7.69 5.32 1.69
CA LEU A 167 -8.83 6.12 2.15
C LEU A 167 -8.94 7.41 1.34
N LYS A 168 -7.81 8.01 0.96
CA LYS A 168 -7.79 9.21 0.13
C LYS A 168 -8.23 8.94 -1.31
N TYR A 169 -7.79 7.83 -1.91
CA TYR A 169 -8.17 7.46 -3.28
C TYR A 169 -9.62 6.98 -3.41
N LEU A 170 -10.17 6.24 -2.43
CA LEU A 170 -11.59 5.88 -2.40
C LEU A 170 -12.50 7.08 -2.15
N LEU A 171 -12.01 8.06 -1.39
CA LEU A 171 -12.73 9.29 -1.06
C LEU A 171 -12.38 10.43 -2.01
N ASP A 172 -12.19 10.14 -3.31
CA ASP A 172 -12.23 11.14 -4.40
C ASP A 172 -13.53 12.01 -4.42
N SER A 173 -14.38 11.85 -3.41
CA SER A 173 -15.50 12.71 -3.04
C SER A 173 -15.07 13.79 -2.02
N SER A 174 -14.59 14.91 -2.57
CA SER A 174 -14.47 16.23 -1.93
C SER A 174 -13.30 16.47 -0.95
N PRO A 175 -12.59 17.62 -1.05
CA PRO A 175 -11.49 18.01 -0.16
C PRO A 175 -11.84 18.11 1.33
N ASP A 176 -13.13 18.17 1.68
CA ASP A 176 -13.61 18.49 3.03
C ASP A 176 -13.76 17.28 3.98
N VAL A 177 -13.48 16.04 3.53
CA VAL A 177 -13.84 14.82 4.30
C VAL A 177 -12.65 14.10 4.93
N PHE A 178 -11.41 14.46 4.60
CA PHE A 178 -10.24 13.83 5.21
C PHE A 178 -9.88 14.47 6.56
N ASP A 179 -10.67 14.15 7.59
CA ASP A 179 -10.33 14.51 8.97
C ASP A 179 -9.12 13.69 9.44
N THR A 180 -8.00 14.39 9.66
CA THR A 180 -6.76 13.81 10.19
C THR A 180 -7.00 13.02 11.48
N LYS A 181 -7.91 13.51 12.33
CA LYS A 181 -8.24 12.88 13.61
C LYS A 181 -8.96 11.54 13.41
N SER A 182 -9.98 11.49 12.55
CA SER A 182 -10.69 10.25 12.23
C SER A 182 -9.76 9.21 11.58
N THR A 183 -8.92 9.63 10.64
CA THR A 183 -7.93 8.77 9.98
C THR A 183 -6.97 8.12 10.98
N LEU A 184 -6.45 8.90 11.94
CA LEU A 184 -5.59 8.39 13.00
C LEU A 184 -6.32 7.40 13.91
N ILE A 185 -7.61 7.60 14.19
CA ILE A 185 -8.40 6.64 14.97
C ILE A 185 -8.52 5.31 14.23
N THR A 186 -8.86 5.34 12.94
CA THR A 186 -8.96 4.13 12.10
C THR A 186 -7.64 3.37 12.04
N ILE A 187 -6.54 4.06 11.76
CA ILE A 187 -5.20 3.45 11.72
C ILE A 187 -4.85 2.77 13.06
N ARG A 188 -5.15 3.43 14.20
CA ARG A 188 -4.89 2.86 15.52
C ARG A 188 -5.69 1.58 15.78
N GLN A 189 -6.97 1.56 15.42
CA GLN A 189 -7.83 0.39 15.60
C GLN A 189 -7.33 -0.80 14.77
N GLU A 190 -6.88 -0.54 13.54
CA GLU A 190 -6.37 -1.59 12.66
C GLU A 190 -5.04 -2.17 13.14
N ILE A 191 -4.10 -1.32 13.58
CA ILE A 191 -2.85 -1.82 14.17
C ILE A 191 -3.14 -2.66 15.42
N GLN A 192 -4.07 -2.23 16.26
CA GLN A 192 -4.50 -3.02 17.41
C GLN A 192 -5.09 -4.38 16.99
N SER A 193 -5.85 -4.42 15.88
CA SER A 193 -6.40 -5.66 15.32
C SER A 193 -5.28 -6.61 14.86
N ILE A 194 -4.33 -6.12 14.05
CA ILE A 194 -3.19 -6.92 13.55
C ILE A 194 -2.41 -7.56 14.70
N LEU A 195 -2.06 -6.77 15.72
CA LEU A 195 -1.30 -7.27 16.86
C LEU A 195 -2.10 -8.29 17.66
N THR A 196 -3.40 -8.02 17.88
CA THR A 196 -4.29 -8.92 18.60
C THR A 196 -4.44 -10.25 17.86
N ASP A 197 -4.58 -10.23 16.54
CA ASP A 197 -4.70 -11.44 15.74
C ASP A 197 -3.40 -12.24 15.69
N HIS A 198 -2.25 -11.56 15.61
CA HIS A 198 -0.97 -12.22 15.78
C HIS A 198 -0.85 -12.91 17.15
N TYR A 199 -1.22 -12.25 18.24
CA TYR A 199 -1.20 -12.85 19.58
C TYR A 199 -2.18 -14.02 19.73
N LYS A 200 -3.34 -13.99 19.06
CA LYS A 200 -4.25 -15.15 19.01
C LYS A 200 -3.61 -16.33 18.27
N GLN A 201 -2.88 -16.07 17.19
CA GLN A 201 -2.16 -17.12 16.46
C GLN A 201 -1.03 -17.71 17.30
N THR A 202 -0.27 -16.88 18.02
CA THR A 202 0.74 -17.35 18.97
C THR A 202 0.11 -18.22 20.06
N LEU A 203 -1.02 -17.78 20.64
CA LEU A 203 -1.77 -18.57 21.60
C LEU A 203 -2.21 -19.92 21.04
N TYR A 204 -2.72 -19.96 19.80
CA TYR A 204 -3.06 -21.19 19.11
C TYR A 204 -1.87 -22.14 19.00
N ASN A 205 -0.73 -21.64 18.53
CA ASN A 205 0.48 -22.42 18.34
C ASN A 205 0.94 -23.02 19.68
N LYS A 206 0.94 -22.25 20.78
CA LYS A 206 1.28 -22.76 22.11
C LYS A 206 0.33 -23.82 22.65
N LEU A 207 -0.97 -23.65 22.41
CA LEU A 207 -1.95 -24.67 22.77
C LEU A 207 -1.69 -25.96 22.01
N ASN A 208 -1.36 -25.88 20.72
CA ASN A 208 -1.08 -27.02 19.86
C ASN A 208 0.23 -27.73 20.23
N GLU A 209 1.33 -26.99 20.41
CA GLU A 209 2.62 -27.49 20.91
C GLU A 209 2.43 -28.33 22.18
N SER A 210 1.71 -27.78 23.17
CA SER A 210 1.47 -28.49 24.43
C SER A 210 0.68 -29.79 24.27
N VAL A 211 -0.20 -29.90 23.28
CA VAL A 211 -0.97 -31.14 23.02
C VAL A 211 -0.09 -32.16 22.30
N LEU A 212 0.75 -31.71 21.38
CA LEU A 212 1.70 -32.56 20.66
C LEU A 212 2.77 -33.15 21.59
N GLU A 213 3.32 -32.34 22.49
CA GLU A 213 4.36 -32.76 23.44
C GLU A 213 3.85 -33.73 24.52
N ASN A 214 2.63 -33.50 25.04
CA ASN A 214 2.10 -34.26 26.17
C ASN A 214 1.11 -35.36 25.76
N GLY A 215 0.80 -35.50 24.47
CA GLY A 215 -0.17 -36.46 23.92
C GLY A 215 -1.61 -36.30 24.44
N THR A 216 -1.88 -35.25 25.22
CA THR A 216 -3.14 -35.07 25.95
C THR A 216 -3.76 -33.73 25.64
N LYS A 217 -5.04 -33.77 25.26
CA LYS A 217 -5.85 -32.57 24.99
C LYS A 217 -6.08 -31.77 26.26
N TRP A 218 -6.35 -30.48 26.09
CA TRP A 218 -6.65 -29.57 27.20
C TRP A 218 -7.95 -29.94 27.90
N LYS A 219 -7.90 -30.07 29.24
CA LYS A 219 -9.04 -30.45 30.09
C LYS A 219 -10.17 -29.42 30.09
N SER A 220 -9.83 -28.14 30.07
CA SER A 220 -10.80 -27.05 29.99
C SER A 220 -10.15 -25.77 29.48
N ILE A 221 -10.96 -24.87 28.92
CA ILE A 221 -10.53 -23.53 28.48
C ILE A 221 -9.92 -22.75 29.64
N ASN A 222 -10.51 -22.83 30.83
CA ASN A 222 -10.05 -22.10 32.00
C ASN A 222 -8.65 -22.55 32.44
N PHE A 223 -8.43 -23.87 32.44
CA PHE A 223 -7.13 -24.44 32.77
C PHE A 223 -6.06 -24.04 31.75
N ALA A 224 -6.39 -24.09 30.45
CA ALA A 224 -5.47 -23.68 29.39
C ALA A 224 -5.07 -22.20 29.49
N ALA A 225 -6.05 -21.32 29.74
CA ALA A 225 -5.81 -19.88 29.86
C ALA A 225 -4.92 -19.51 31.05
N ILE A 226 -5.11 -20.14 32.22
CA ILE A 226 -4.27 -19.91 33.41
C ILE A 226 -2.86 -20.45 33.18
N ARG A 227 -2.73 -21.66 32.64
CA ARG A 227 -1.43 -22.31 32.46
C ARG A 227 -0.54 -21.58 31.46
N LEU A 228 -1.12 -21.01 30.42
CA LEU A 228 -0.38 -20.28 29.39
C LEU A 228 -0.17 -18.80 29.70
N GLU A 229 -0.75 -18.26 30.79
CA GLU A 229 -0.71 -16.81 31.06
C GLU A 229 0.71 -16.26 31.14
N ASN A 230 1.57 -16.88 31.96
CA ASN A 230 2.95 -16.42 32.10
C ASN A 230 3.76 -16.56 30.80
N LYS A 231 3.65 -17.72 30.13
CA LYS A 231 4.37 -18.00 28.86
C LYS A 231 3.96 -17.01 27.76
N MET A 232 2.66 -16.74 27.62
CA MET A 232 2.15 -15.77 26.66
C MET A 232 2.57 -14.35 27.00
N ASN A 233 2.55 -13.95 28.27
CA ASN A 233 2.95 -12.61 28.68
C ASN A 233 4.44 -12.36 28.48
N GLU A 234 5.28 -13.39 28.62
CA GLU A 234 6.70 -13.31 28.28
C GLU A 234 6.91 -13.10 26.77
N GLU A 235 6.24 -13.89 25.92
CA GLU A 235 6.33 -13.74 24.46
C GLU A 235 5.80 -12.39 23.99
N ILE A 236 4.65 -11.95 24.50
CA ILE A 236 4.08 -10.63 24.17
C ILE A 236 5.03 -9.52 24.60
N SER A 237 5.63 -9.61 25.79
CA SER A 237 6.58 -8.60 26.25
C SER A 237 7.82 -8.51 25.35
N ASN A 238 8.30 -9.64 24.82
CA ASN A 238 9.40 -9.67 23.86
C ASN A 238 9.00 -9.06 22.51
N LEU A 239 7.83 -9.44 21.98
CA LEU A 239 7.30 -8.92 20.70
C LEU A 239 6.97 -7.43 20.76
N VAL A 240 6.51 -6.91 21.90
CA VAL A 240 6.22 -5.48 22.07
C VAL A 240 7.45 -4.62 21.76
N LYS A 241 8.63 -5.05 22.21
CA LYS A 241 9.88 -4.31 21.94
C LYS A 241 10.19 -4.30 20.44
N SER A 242 10.20 -5.47 19.80
CA SER A 242 10.50 -5.56 18.36
C SER A 242 9.46 -4.85 17.49
N ASN A 243 8.17 -4.95 17.86
CA ASN A 243 7.08 -4.32 17.13
C ASN A 243 7.17 -2.79 17.21
N LYS A 244 7.54 -2.25 18.37
CA LYS A 244 7.74 -0.80 18.54
C LYS A 244 8.93 -0.30 17.72
N GLU A 245 10.05 -1.01 17.76
CA GLU A 245 11.26 -0.68 16.98
C GLU A 245 10.97 -0.73 15.48
N LEU A 246 10.28 -1.78 15.01
CA LEU A 246 9.86 -1.93 13.62
C LEU A 246 8.91 -0.82 13.18
N PHE A 247 7.90 -0.51 13.99
CA PHE A 247 6.96 0.57 13.70
C PHE A 247 7.69 1.91 13.62
N GLN A 248 8.55 2.22 14.58
CA GLN A 248 9.34 3.45 14.59
C GLN A 248 10.21 3.58 13.34
N LYS A 249 10.98 2.53 13.01
CA LYS A 249 11.84 2.49 11.82
C LYS A 249 11.01 2.72 10.56
N GLY A 250 9.87 2.06 10.43
CA GLY A 250 9.01 2.22 9.25
C GLY A 250 8.46 3.61 9.07
N ARG A 251 8.03 4.27 10.15
CA ARG A 251 7.58 5.68 10.05
C ARG A 251 8.72 6.60 9.65
N GLN A 252 9.94 6.41 10.19
CA GLN A 252 11.11 7.21 9.83
C GLN A 252 11.47 7.09 8.35
N GLU A 253 11.54 5.86 7.84
CA GLU A 253 11.87 5.62 6.42
C GLU A 253 10.80 6.20 5.48
N LEU A 254 9.52 6.10 5.83
CA LEU A 254 8.42 6.67 5.04
C LEU A 254 8.38 8.21 5.09
N ILE A 255 8.74 8.81 6.23
CA ILE A 255 8.90 10.27 6.34
C ILE A 255 9.99 10.75 5.39
N GLU A 256 11.16 10.12 5.39
CA GLU A 256 12.25 10.48 4.48
C GLU A 256 11.86 10.28 3.02
N TYR A 257 11.17 9.18 2.73
CA TYR A 257 10.62 8.88 1.41
C TYR A 257 9.74 10.03 0.90
N TYR A 258 8.80 10.52 1.73
CA TYR A 258 7.92 11.62 1.35
C TYR A 258 8.60 12.96 1.20
N ILE A 259 9.53 13.28 2.11
CA ILE A 259 10.28 14.53 2.02
C ILE A 259 11.00 14.60 0.67
N LYS A 260 11.72 13.53 0.29
CA LYS A 260 12.44 13.47 -0.99
C LYS A 260 11.51 13.55 -2.21
N MET A 261 10.31 12.96 -2.12
CA MET A 261 9.32 13.03 -3.18
C MET A 261 8.76 14.46 -3.33
N ILE A 262 8.32 15.08 -2.22
CA ILE A 262 7.78 16.44 -2.20
C ILE A 262 8.82 17.44 -2.71
N GLU A 263 10.06 17.36 -2.21
CA GLU A 263 11.15 18.24 -2.63
C GLU A 263 11.36 18.20 -4.14
N ARG A 264 11.52 17.00 -4.71
CA ARG A 264 11.77 16.87 -6.14
C ARG A 264 10.59 17.29 -7.00
N LEU A 265 9.36 16.96 -6.58
CA LEU A 265 8.16 17.37 -7.31
C LEU A 265 7.97 18.89 -7.26
N ASN A 266 8.24 19.54 -6.12
CA ASN A 266 8.27 21.00 -6.03
C ASN A 266 9.31 21.61 -6.98
N THR A 267 10.51 21.02 -7.07
CA THR A 267 11.51 21.43 -8.07
C THR A 267 10.97 21.30 -9.49
N GLU A 268 10.25 20.22 -9.83
CA GLU A 268 9.64 20.08 -11.15
C GLU A 268 8.57 21.16 -11.39
N ILE A 269 7.76 21.49 -10.38
CA ILE A 269 6.78 22.57 -10.49
C ILE A 269 7.48 23.89 -10.80
N THR A 270 8.55 24.23 -10.07
CA THR A 270 9.29 25.49 -10.24
C THR A 270 10.03 25.57 -11.58
N ASP A 271 10.71 24.49 -11.98
CA ASP A 271 11.59 24.48 -13.15
C ASP A 271 10.82 24.29 -14.47
N ASN A 272 9.65 23.66 -14.43
CA ASN A 272 8.85 23.40 -15.62
C ASN A 272 8.04 24.64 -16.04
N VAL A 273 8.60 25.39 -16.99
CA VAL A 273 8.01 26.63 -17.53
C VAL A 273 6.58 26.43 -18.05
N TRP A 274 6.25 25.27 -18.62
CA TRP A 274 4.91 25.01 -19.15
C TRP A 274 3.91 24.89 -18.00
N VAL A 275 4.25 24.13 -16.94
CA VAL A 275 3.43 24.01 -15.73
C VAL A 275 3.23 25.36 -15.06
N GLN A 276 4.28 26.17 -14.89
CA GLN A 276 4.19 27.51 -14.28
C GLN A 276 3.27 28.48 -15.03
N LYS A 277 3.15 28.32 -16.36
CA LYS A 277 2.32 29.19 -17.20
C LYS A 277 0.89 28.69 -17.39
N ASN A 278 0.58 27.48 -16.91
CA ASN A 278 -0.73 26.88 -17.05
C ASN A 278 -1.38 26.74 -15.67
N GLU A 279 -2.39 27.57 -15.39
CA GLU A 279 -3.04 27.66 -14.08
C GLU A 279 -3.69 26.34 -13.63
N GLU A 280 -4.33 25.60 -14.54
CA GLU A 280 -4.93 24.30 -14.25
C GLU A 280 -3.86 23.27 -13.89
N ALA A 281 -2.77 23.21 -14.67
CA ALA A 281 -1.66 22.31 -14.42
C ALA A 281 -0.96 22.62 -13.09
N LEU A 282 -0.74 23.89 -12.80
CA LEU A 282 -0.14 24.35 -11.54
C LEU A 282 -1.02 23.98 -10.35
N THR A 283 -2.34 24.19 -10.47
CA THR A 283 -3.32 23.84 -9.44
C THR A 283 -3.33 22.34 -9.18
N ASN A 284 -3.37 21.52 -10.23
CA ASN A 284 -3.32 20.06 -10.13
C ASN A 284 -2.01 19.56 -9.50
N ALA A 285 -0.88 20.19 -9.84
CA ALA A 285 0.40 19.88 -9.23
C ALA A 285 0.41 20.23 -7.74
N GLN A 286 -0.10 21.41 -7.36
CA GLN A 286 -0.17 21.84 -5.97
C GLN A 286 -1.08 20.93 -5.13
N ILE A 287 -2.23 20.51 -5.67
CA ILE A 287 -3.12 19.55 -5.00
C ILE A 287 -2.37 18.24 -4.69
N LYS A 288 -1.56 17.73 -5.63
CA LYS A 288 -0.74 16.53 -5.39
C LYS A 288 0.30 16.75 -4.28
N ILE A 289 0.94 17.91 -4.23
CA ILE A 289 1.89 18.28 -3.16
C ILE A 289 1.20 18.41 -1.80
N ASP A 290 0.08 19.10 -1.73
CA ASP A 290 -0.71 19.24 -0.51
C ASP A 290 -1.16 17.87 -0.01
N ASN A 291 -1.51 17.00 -0.96
CA ASN A 291 -1.88 15.64 -0.65
C ASN A 291 -0.74 14.85 -0.01
N LEU A 292 0.46 14.86 -0.60
CA LEU A 292 1.65 14.23 0.00
C LEU A 292 2.01 14.86 1.35
N THR A 293 1.83 16.17 1.50
CA THR A 293 2.14 16.90 2.72
C THR A 293 1.25 16.44 3.87
N GLN A 294 -0.05 16.24 3.62
CA GLN A 294 -0.96 15.68 4.62
C GLN A 294 -0.54 14.26 5.05
N ILE A 295 -0.15 13.42 4.10
CA ILE A 295 0.35 12.06 4.39
C ILE A 295 1.58 12.14 5.28
N LEU A 296 2.56 12.98 4.92
CA LEU A 296 3.75 13.24 5.71
C LEU A 296 3.44 13.72 7.14
N LEU A 297 2.43 14.57 7.31
CA LEU A 297 2.00 15.04 8.62
C LEU A 297 1.44 13.91 9.49
N ILE A 298 0.62 13.03 8.92
CA ILE A 298 0.10 11.85 9.64
C ILE A 298 1.25 10.92 10.04
N GLU A 299 2.20 10.68 9.14
CA GLU A 299 3.37 9.84 9.42
C GLU A 299 4.21 10.39 10.59
N LYS A 300 4.46 11.70 10.58
CA LYS A 300 5.13 12.41 11.67
C LYS A 300 4.34 12.33 12.98
N GLU A 301 3.02 12.48 12.92
CA GLU A 301 2.18 12.40 14.11
C GLU A 301 2.17 10.99 14.73
N LEU A 302 2.09 9.94 13.92
CA LEU A 302 2.17 8.55 14.36
C LEU A 302 3.52 8.26 15.03
N LEU A 303 4.62 8.74 14.45
CA LEU A 303 5.95 8.61 15.03
C LEU A 303 6.06 9.34 16.38
N ASN A 304 5.62 10.61 16.43
CA ASN A 304 5.70 11.42 17.64
C ASN A 304 4.85 10.86 18.80
N LYS A 305 3.73 10.20 18.48
CA LYS A 305 2.80 9.64 19.48
C LYS A 305 3.06 8.17 19.80
N ILE A 306 4.14 7.55 19.32
CA ILE A 306 4.39 6.11 19.49
C ILE A 306 4.33 5.63 20.94
N ASN A 307 4.78 6.45 21.90
CA ASN A 307 4.80 6.09 23.33
C ASN A 307 3.41 6.06 23.98
N ILE A 308 2.43 6.79 23.43
CA ILE A 308 1.06 6.83 23.94
C ILE A 308 0.12 5.88 23.18
N LEU A 309 0.62 5.17 22.16
CA LEU A 309 -0.09 4.10 21.48
C LEU A 309 -0.13 2.86 22.39
N THR A 310 -1.15 2.76 23.23
CA THR A 310 -1.29 1.71 24.25
C THR A 310 -1.18 0.30 23.67
N PHE A 311 -1.69 0.07 22.45
CA PHE A 311 -1.60 -1.23 21.76
C PHE A 311 -0.17 -1.64 21.40
N LEU A 312 0.73 -0.69 21.12
CA LEU A 312 2.17 -0.96 20.89
C LEU A 312 2.94 -1.13 22.20
N ASN A 313 2.33 -0.85 23.35
CA ASN A 313 2.98 -0.93 24.65
C ASN A 313 2.31 -1.98 25.57
N GLN A 314 1.33 -2.74 25.06
CA GLN A 314 0.58 -3.74 25.82
C GLN A 314 1.43 -5.01 26.03
N LYS A 315 2.13 -5.08 27.17
CA LYS A 315 3.05 -6.18 27.48
C LYS A 315 2.40 -7.45 28.02
N LYS A 316 1.14 -7.37 28.48
CA LYS A 316 0.48 -8.50 29.15
C LYS A 316 -1.01 -8.53 28.91
N TYR A 317 -1.61 -9.71 28.93
CA TYR A 317 -3.04 -9.90 29.05
C TYR A 317 -3.34 -10.84 30.21
N SER A 318 -4.56 -10.72 30.74
CA SER A 318 -5.02 -11.59 31.82
C SER A 318 -5.45 -12.95 31.28
N ALA A 319 -5.43 -13.97 32.14
CA ALA A 319 -6.07 -15.26 31.84
C ALA A 319 -7.54 -15.11 31.40
N LYS A 320 -8.27 -14.10 31.90
CA LYS A 320 -9.63 -13.78 31.46
C LYS A 320 -9.67 -13.42 29.97
N THR A 321 -8.70 -12.63 29.48
CA THR A 321 -8.60 -12.26 28.07
C THR A 321 -8.29 -13.47 27.19
N PHE A 322 -7.32 -14.31 27.60
CA PHE A 322 -7.00 -15.54 26.86
C PHE A 322 -8.18 -16.51 26.79
N LYS A 323 -8.92 -16.66 27.90
CA LYS A 323 -10.17 -17.43 27.94
C LYS A 323 -11.17 -16.91 26.91
N ILE A 324 -11.37 -15.60 26.81
CA ILE A 324 -12.28 -15.00 25.82
C ILE A 324 -11.81 -15.32 24.39
N TRP A 325 -10.51 -15.22 24.11
CA TRP A 325 -9.98 -15.54 22.78
C TRP A 325 -10.17 -17.01 22.41
N ILE A 326 -9.89 -17.94 23.34
CA ILE A 326 -10.10 -19.37 23.13
C ILE A 326 -11.59 -19.65 22.90
N THR A 327 -12.48 -19.15 23.77
CA THR A 327 -13.93 -19.36 23.65
C THR A 327 -14.48 -18.85 22.33
N LYS A 328 -14.03 -17.68 21.84
CA LYS A 328 -14.48 -17.14 20.55
C LYS A 328 -14.04 -17.97 19.34
N ASN A 329 -12.96 -18.76 19.47
CA ASN A 329 -12.42 -19.57 18.37
C ASN A 329 -12.70 -21.07 18.53
N ILE A 330 -13.25 -21.53 19.66
CA ILE A 330 -13.44 -22.96 19.96
C ILE A 330 -14.38 -23.69 18.98
N SER A 331 -15.26 -22.94 18.30
CA SER A 331 -16.15 -23.48 17.28
C SER A 331 -15.40 -23.88 16.00
N LYS A 332 -14.21 -23.32 15.76
CA LYS A 332 -13.40 -23.64 14.59
C LYS A 332 -12.77 -25.03 14.73
N PRO A 333 -12.78 -25.89 13.69
CA PRO A 333 -12.31 -27.27 13.78
C PRO A 333 -10.89 -27.42 14.36
N GLU A 334 -10.00 -26.51 13.97
CA GLU A 334 -8.59 -26.52 14.33
C GLU A 334 -8.32 -26.20 15.81
N TRP A 335 -9.22 -25.44 16.45
CA TRP A 335 -9.19 -25.17 17.90
C TRP A 335 -9.93 -26.26 18.67
N LYS A 336 -11.09 -26.69 18.18
CA LYS A 336 -11.92 -27.72 18.80
C LYS A 336 -11.15 -29.02 19.08
N ARG A 337 -10.27 -29.42 18.16
CA ARG A 337 -9.46 -30.65 18.30
C ARG A 337 -8.47 -30.62 19.48
N LEU A 338 -8.11 -29.43 19.99
CA LEU A 338 -7.13 -29.25 21.05
C LEU A 338 -7.70 -29.53 22.45
N PHE A 339 -9.03 -29.56 22.60
CA PHE A 339 -9.71 -29.71 23.89
C PHE A 339 -10.41 -31.07 23.98
N LEU A 340 -10.51 -31.61 25.19
CA LEU A 340 -11.36 -32.76 25.46
C LEU A 340 -12.83 -32.40 25.15
N LYS A 341 -13.58 -33.39 24.66
CA LYS A 341 -15.01 -33.23 24.36
C LYS A 341 -15.80 -32.97 25.63
#